data_AF-A0A8S3F116-F1
#
_entry.id   AF-A0A8S3F116-F1
#
_cell.length_a   1.000
_cell.length_b   1.000
_cell.length_c   1.000
_cell.angle_alpha   90.00
_cell.angle_beta   90.00
_cell.angle_gamma   90.00
#
_symmetry.space_group_name_H-M   'P 1'
#
loop_
_entity.id
_entity.type
_entity.pdbx_description
1 polymer ?
#
loop_
_entity_poly.entity_id
_entity_poly.type
_entity_poly.pdbx_seq_one_letter_code
_entity_poly.pdbx_strand_id
1 'polypeptide(L)' 'ETDHKALTQLNQKAQINKRCERWRLKILEYDFKVKHIPGLTNTMPDYLSRSPVDEAEEDPD' A
#
# COMPACT_ATOMS: atom_id res chain seq x y z
N GLU A 1 -7.25 -0.19 -3.55
CA GLU A 1 -7.92 -1.06 -2.55
C GLU A 1 -6.84 -1.79 -1.76
N THR A 2 -7.12 -2.26 -0.55
CA THR A 2 -6.11 -2.93 0.30
C THR A 2 -6.74 -4.06 1.10
N ASP A 3 -5.99 -5.13 1.33
CA ASP A 3 -6.35 -6.20 2.26
C ASP A 3 -6.00 -5.86 3.72
N HIS A 4 -5.28 -4.75 3.94
CA HIS A 4 -4.89 -4.33 5.27
C HIS A 4 -5.97 -3.48 5.94
N LYS A 5 -6.87 -4.13 6.67
CA LYS A 5 -8.02 -3.47 7.34
C LYS A 5 -7.63 -2.32 8.25
N ALA A 6 -6.51 -2.40 8.98
CA ALA A 6 -6.06 -1.33 9.87
C ALA A 6 -5.77 -0.01 9.13
N LEU A 7 -5.40 -0.07 7.84
CA LEU A 7 -5.13 1.10 7.02
C LEU A 7 -6.39 1.95 6.76
N THR A 8 -7.59 1.38 6.88
CA THR A 8 -8.85 2.15 6.77
C THR A 8 -8.98 3.21 7.88
N GLN A 9 -8.34 3.00 9.02
CA GLN A 9 -8.36 3.91 10.16
C GLN A 9 -7.12 4.83 10.21
N LEU A 10 -6.31 4.87 9.15
CA LEU A 10 -5.05 5.62 9.09
C LEU A 10 -5.24 7.10 9.48
N ASN A 11 -6.34 7.71 9.06
CA ASN A 11 -6.66 9.12 9.34
C ASN A 11 -7.54 9.34 10.58
N GLN A 12 -8.06 8.28 11.20
CA GLN A 12 -8.99 8.38 12.33
C GLN A 12 -8.29 8.28 13.69
N LYS A 13 -7.11 7.65 13.75
CA LYS A 13 -6.38 7.40 15.00
C LYS A 13 -4.99 8.00 14.96
N ALA A 14 -4.54 8.53 16.09
CA ALA A 14 -3.15 8.93 16.29
C ALA A 14 -2.24 7.71 16.12
N GLN A 15 -1.24 7.79 15.23
CA GLN A 15 -0.31 6.69 14.99
C GLN A 15 0.79 6.71 16.05
N ILE A 16 0.83 5.65 16.87
CA ILE A 16 1.88 5.47 17.90
C ILE A 16 3.23 5.13 17.22
N ASN A 17 3.18 4.48 16.06
CA ASN A 17 4.37 4.07 15.32
C ASN A 17 4.89 5.21 14.44
N LYS A 18 6.10 5.72 14.76
CA LYS A 18 6.79 6.77 13.99
C LYS A 18 6.94 6.44 12.50
N ARG A 19 7.10 5.15 12.13
CA ARG A 19 7.18 4.74 10.72
C ARG A 19 5.84 4.93 10.02
N CYS A 20 4.74 4.51 10.64
CA CYS A 20 3.40 4.70 10.09
C CYS A 20 3.04 6.18 9.98
N GLU A 21 3.44 7.00 10.96
CA GLU A 21 3.20 8.45 10.92
C GLU A 21 3.94 9.14 9.76
N ARG A 22 5.19 8.76 9.49
CA ARG A 22 5.93 9.28 8.32
C ARG A 22 5.25 8.93 7.01
N TRP A 23 4.81 7.68 6.86
CA TRP A 23 4.07 7.26 5.66
C TRP A 23 2.71 7.95 5.55
N ARG A 24 2.01 8.13 6.67
CA ARG A 24 0.76 8.90 6.71
C ARG A 24 0.95 10.29 6.16
N LEU A 25 1.96 11.03 6.63
CA LEU A 25 2.25 12.39 6.15
C LEU A 25 2.54 12.42 4.65
N LYS A 26 3.35 11.49 4.14
CA LYS A 26 3.65 11.39 2.70
C LYS A 26 2.41 11.11 1.85
N ILE A 27 1.57 10.19 2.30
CA ILE A 27 0.39 9.77 1.52
C ILE A 27 -0.73 10.82 1.63
N LEU A 28 -0.76 11.62 2.72
CA LEU A 28 -1.72 12.70 2.92
C LEU A 28 -1.62 13.82 1.86
N GLU A 29 -0.51 13.90 1.12
CA GLU A 29 -0.34 14.81 -0.01
C GLU A 29 -1.24 14.45 -1.21
N TYR A 30 -1.77 13.23 -1.25
CA TYR A 30 -2.62 12.73 -2.32
C TYR A 30 -4.09 12.74 -1.89
N ASP A 31 -5.01 12.93 -2.85
CA ASP A 31 -6.44 12.67 -2.62
C ASP A 31 -6.75 11.19 -2.91
N PHE A 32 -6.90 10.41 -1.84
CA PHE A 32 -7.18 8.98 -1.93
C PHE A 32 -8.24 8.56 -0.92
N LYS A 33 -8.96 7.48 -1.26
CA LYS A 33 -9.90 6.82 -0.36
C LYS A 33 -9.42 5.40 -0.10
N VAL A 34 -9.10 5.09 1.15
CA VAL A 34 -8.74 3.73 1.56
C VAL A 34 -10.00 2.87 1.60
N LYS A 35 -10.06 1.87 0.72
CA LYS A 35 -11.11 0.83 0.71
C LYS A 35 -10.49 -0.51 1.02
N HIS A 36 -11.03 -1.19 2.02
CA HIS A 36 -10.61 -2.55 2.37
C HIS A 36 -11.37 -3.58 1.53
N ILE A 37 -10.63 -4.57 1.00
CA ILE A 37 -11.17 -5.75 0.32
C ILE A 37 -10.60 -7.02 0.96
N PRO A 38 -11.34 -8.15 1.01
CA PRO A 38 -10.78 -9.41 1.48
C PRO A 38 -9.55 -9.82 0.66
N GLY A 39 -8.48 -10.29 1.31
CA GLY A 39 -7.25 -10.72 0.63
C GLY A 39 -7.48 -11.77 -0.47
N LEU A 40 -8.48 -12.66 -0.29
CA LEU A 40 -8.87 -13.65 -1.30
C LEU A 40 -9.29 -13.02 -2.64
N THR A 41 -9.83 -11.80 -2.60
CA THR A 41 -10.25 -11.05 -3.79
C THR A 41 -9.16 -10.09 -4.30
N ASN A 42 -8.09 -9.89 -3.54
CA ASN A 42 -6.97 -9.01 -3.89
C ASN A 42 -5.91 -9.75 -4.74
N THR A 43 -6.36 -10.51 -5.74
CA THR A 43 -5.52 -11.48 -6.46
C THR A 43 -4.47 -10.85 -7.37
N MET A 44 -4.79 -9.73 -8.03
CA MET A 44 -3.84 -9.05 -8.92
C MET A 44 -2.64 -8.47 -8.15
N PRO A 45 -2.83 -7.67 -7.08
CA PRO A 45 -1.70 -7.22 -6.27
C PRO A 45 -0.96 -8.37 -5.56
N ASP A 46 -1.68 -9.41 -5.09
CA ASP A 46 -1.06 -10.58 -4.46
C ASP A 46 -0.14 -11.32 -5.46
N TYR A 47 -0.60 -11.53 -6.71
CA TYR A 47 0.21 -12.14 -7.77
C TYR A 47 1.48 -11.34 -8.06
N LEU A 48 1.36 -10.03 -8.28
CA LEU A 48 2.51 -9.16 -8.53
C LEU A 48 3.49 -9.12 -7.35
N SER A 49 2.99 -9.16 -6.12
CA SER A 49 3.84 -9.17 -4.93
C SER A 49 4.61 -10.48 -4.73
N ARG A 50 4.08 -11.60 -5.23
CA ARG A 50 4.67 -12.94 -5.12
C ARG A 50 5.55 -13.30 -6.31
N SER A 51 5.30 -12.68 -7.45
CA SER A 51 6.08 -12.83 -8.68
C SER A 51 6.62 -11.46 -9.08
N PRO A 52 7.60 -10.91 -8.32
CA PRO A 52 8.29 -9.71 -8.77
C PRO A 52 8.89 -10.01 -10.14
N VAL A 53 8.51 -9.21 -11.14
CA VAL A 53 9.22 -9.20 -12.41
C VAL A 53 10.62 -8.70 -12.05
N ASP A 54 11.64 -9.53 -12.25
CA ASP A 54 13.03 -9.08 -12.14
C ASP A 54 13.13 -7.77 -12.92
N GLU A 55 13.78 -6.77 -12.30
CA GLU A 55 13.86 -5.41 -12.81
C GLU A 55 14.03 -5.44 -14.32
N ALA A 56 13.13 -4.73 -15.03
CA ALA A 56 13.25 -4.55 -16.47
C ALA A 56 14.73 -4.29 -16.75
N GLU A 57 15.36 -5.19 -17.53
CA GLU A 57 16.74 -5.04 -17.97
C GLU A 57 16.93 -3.56 -18.34
N GLU A 58 17.76 -2.86 -17.57
CA GLU A 58 18.23 -1.54 -18.00
C GLU A 58 18.91 -1.78 -19.34
N ASP A 59 18.24 -1.38 -20.44
CA ASP A 59 18.84 -1.28 -21.77
C ASP A 59 20.17 -0.54 -21.59
N PRO A 60 21.33 -1.20 -21.79
CA PRO A 60 22.60 -0.50 -21.75
C PRO A 60 22.69 0.30 -23.05
N ASP A 61 22.73 1.62 -22.92
CA ASP A 61 23.02 2.58 -24.01
C ASP A 61 24.19 2.13 -24.91
#